data_AF-A0A059LRU1-F1
#
_entry.id   AF-A0A059LRU1-F1
#
_cell.length_a   1.000
_cell.length_b   1.000
_cell.length_c   1.000
_cell.angle_alpha   90.00
_cell.angle_beta   90.00
_cell.angle_gamma   90.00
#
_symmetry.space_group_name_H-M   'P 1'
#
loop_
_entity.id
_entity.type
_entity.pdbx_description
1 polymer ?
#
loop_
_entity_poly.entity_id
_entity_poly.type
_entity_poly.pdbx_seq_one_letter_code
_entity_poly.pdbx_strand_id
1 'polypeptide(L)'
;MRPLSNCCGFCATPSINDEFFRAPGNGMRSGRKIVRRKMIGQQIAEYYPEDMSRMDPFMLDYNSEAAKLKLERLRRRGKAPPKKGAGKRSKR
;
A
#
# COMPACT_ATOMS: atom_id res chain seq x y z
N MET A 1 -63.39 -6.22 -22.70
CA MET A 1 -62.63 -5.69 -21.55
C MET A 1 -62.55 -6.78 -20.49
N ARG A 2 -61.37 -7.36 -20.24
CA ARG A 2 -61.12 -8.33 -19.15
C ARG A 2 -60.15 -7.68 -18.16
N PRO A 3 -60.40 -7.74 -16.84
CA PRO A 3 -59.50 -7.16 -15.85
C PRO A 3 -58.21 -7.99 -15.72
N LEU A 4 -57.08 -7.29 -15.63
CA LEU A 4 -55.76 -7.84 -15.36
C LEU A 4 -55.70 -8.37 -13.91
N SER A 5 -55.89 -9.68 -13.74
CA SER A 5 -55.56 -10.36 -12.49
C SER A 5 -54.04 -10.44 -12.38
N ASN A 6 -53.47 -9.66 -11.46
CA ASN A 6 -52.07 -9.69 -11.08
C ASN A 6 -51.67 -11.11 -10.70
N CYS A 7 -50.95 -11.77 -11.60
CA CYS A 7 -50.23 -13.00 -11.32
C CYS A 7 -49.04 -12.65 -10.42
N CYS A 8 -49.22 -12.74 -9.10
CA CYS A 8 -48.11 -12.84 -8.16
C CYS A 8 -47.46 -14.22 -8.34
N GLY A 9 -46.63 -14.34 -9.37
CA GLY A 9 -45.84 -15.52 -9.64
C GLY A 9 -44.65 -15.60 -8.69
N PHE A 10 -44.48 -16.80 -8.12
CA PHE A 10 -43.18 -17.39 -7.80
C PHE A 10 -42.56 -17.03 -6.43
N CYS A 11 -43.14 -17.56 -5.35
CA CYS A 11 -42.37 -17.94 -4.16
C CYS A 11 -41.53 -19.18 -4.52
N ALA A 12 -40.34 -18.98 -5.09
CA ALA A 12 -39.36 -20.04 -5.21
C ALA A 12 -38.79 -20.36 -3.82
N THR A 13 -39.14 -21.52 -3.27
CA THR A 13 -38.33 -22.16 -2.24
C THR A 13 -36.97 -22.51 -2.85
N PRO A 14 -35.83 -22.01 -2.35
CA PRO A 14 -34.55 -22.55 -2.77
C PRO A 14 -34.42 -23.97 -2.20
N SER A 15 -34.52 -24.94 -3.12
CA SER A 15 -34.16 -26.33 -2.91
C SER A 15 -32.70 -26.43 -2.47
N ILE A 16 -32.48 -27.22 -1.41
CA ILE A 16 -31.26 -27.92 -1.01
C ILE A 16 -30.22 -27.96 -2.14
N ASN A 17 -29.25 -27.03 -2.09
CA ASN A 17 -27.90 -27.06 -2.67
C ASN A 17 -27.16 -25.78 -2.20
N ASP A 18 -27.07 -25.59 -0.89
CA ASP A 18 -26.28 -24.52 -0.26
C ASP A 18 -24.90 -25.06 0.14
N GLU A 19 -24.04 -25.33 -0.85
CA GLU A 19 -22.68 -25.82 -0.58
C GLU A 19 -21.61 -24.72 -0.60
N PHE A 20 -22.01 -23.44 -0.70
CA PHE A 20 -21.05 -22.33 -0.59
C PHE A 20 -21.65 -21.06 0.03
N PHE A 21 -21.79 -21.05 1.37
CA PHE A 21 -21.98 -19.89 2.26
C PHE A 21 -22.51 -18.61 1.60
N ARG A 22 -23.73 -18.65 1.04
CA ARG A 22 -24.37 -17.48 0.45
C ARG A 22 -25.29 -16.85 1.49
N ALA A 23 -24.84 -15.76 2.10
CA ALA A 23 -25.66 -15.04 3.06
C ALA A 23 -27.03 -14.63 2.46
N PRO A 24 -28.17 -14.98 3.10
CA PRO A 24 -29.49 -14.53 2.67
C PRO A 24 -29.59 -13.00 2.77
N GLY A 25 -30.19 -12.38 1.76
CA GLY A 25 -30.25 -10.91 1.65
C GLY A 25 -31.61 -10.36 2.06
N ASN A 26 -31.67 -9.63 3.17
CA ASN A 26 -32.89 -8.94 3.63
C ASN A 26 -33.17 -7.62 2.87
N GLY A 27 -32.64 -7.42 1.65
CA GLY A 27 -32.74 -6.17 0.89
C GLY A 27 -32.00 -4.95 1.47
N MET A 28 -31.56 -5.02 2.73
CA MET A 28 -30.81 -3.98 3.43
C MET A 28 -29.32 -3.97 3.05
N ARG A 29 -28.66 -2.81 3.18
CA ARG A 29 -27.22 -2.65 2.92
C ARG A 29 -26.38 -3.36 4.00
N SER A 30 -26.09 -4.64 3.81
CA SER A 30 -25.34 -5.50 4.75
C SER A 30 -23.81 -5.38 4.68
N GLY A 31 -23.26 -4.39 3.97
CA GLY A 31 -21.80 -4.23 3.82
C GLY A 31 -21.10 -5.31 2.99
N ARG A 32 -21.84 -6.29 2.43
CA ARG A 32 -21.32 -7.39 1.61
C ARG A 32 -20.42 -6.95 0.45
N LYS A 33 -20.63 -5.75 -0.10
CA LYS A 33 -19.77 -5.15 -1.14
C LYS A 33 -18.35 -4.85 -0.64
N ILE A 34 -18.19 -4.50 0.63
CA ILE A 34 -16.91 -4.16 1.24
C ILE A 34 -16.11 -5.45 1.48
N VAL A 35 -16.74 -6.46 2.09
CA VAL A 35 -16.10 -7.74 2.41
C VAL A 35 -15.71 -8.55 1.17
N ARG A 36 -16.47 -8.42 0.07
CA ARG A 36 -16.14 -9.09 -1.21
C ARG A 36 -14.96 -8.47 -1.95
N ARG A 37 -14.54 -7.26 -1.60
CA ARG A 37 -13.35 -6.65 -2.20
C ARG A 37 -12.12 -7.33 -1.62
N LYS A 38 -11.18 -7.70 -2.48
CA LYS A 38 -9.86 -8.16 -2.03
C LYS A 38 -9.15 -6.99 -1.35
N MET A 39 -8.41 -7.28 -0.28
CA MET A 39 -7.57 -6.29 0.38
C MET A 39 -6.41 -5.94 -0.55
N ILE A 40 -6.28 -4.65 -0.90
CA ILE A 40 -5.25 -4.15 -1.83
C ILE A 40 -4.01 -3.63 -1.06
N GLY A 41 -4.08 -3.56 0.27
CA GLY A 41 -3.06 -2.93 1.11
C GLY A 41 -1.65 -3.48 0.93
N GLN A 42 -1.50 -4.81 0.84
CA GLN A 42 -0.19 -5.44 0.61
C GLN A 42 0.41 -5.04 -0.74
N GLN A 43 -0.39 -5.09 -1.80
CA GLN A 43 0.02 -4.71 -3.14
C GLN A 43 0.43 -3.22 -3.23
N ILE A 44 -0.21 -2.35 -2.44
CA ILE A 44 0.14 -0.93 -2.37
C ILE A 44 1.41 -0.72 -1.54
N ALA A 45 1.56 -1.45 -0.43
CA ALA A 45 2.75 -1.36 0.43
C ALA A 45 4.01 -1.84 -0.30
N GLU A 46 3.90 -2.88 -1.11
CA GLU A 46 4.98 -3.49 -1.89
C GLU A 46 5.27 -2.74 -3.22
N TYR A 47 4.74 -1.52 -3.39
CA TYR A 47 4.92 -0.77 -4.64
C TYR A 47 6.39 -0.48 -4.97
N TYR A 48 7.22 -0.24 -3.94
CA TYR A 48 8.67 -0.21 -4.09
C TYR A 48 9.27 -1.45 -3.41
N PRO A 49 10.09 -2.25 -4.12
CA PRO A 49 10.78 -3.36 -3.49
C PRO A 49 11.80 -2.86 -2.47
N GLU A 50 12.02 -3.62 -1.42
CA GLU A 50 13.03 -3.31 -0.42
C GLU A 50 14.44 -3.47 -1.01
N ASP A 51 15.32 -2.52 -0.68
CA ASP A 51 16.71 -2.54 -1.12
C ASP A 51 17.47 -3.66 -0.37
N MET A 52 18.02 -4.64 -1.11
CA MET A 52 18.79 -5.76 -0.51
C MET A 52 19.98 -5.28 0.32
N SER A 53 20.60 -4.16 -0.07
CA SER A 53 21.72 -3.53 0.65
C SER A 53 21.34 -3.03 2.05
N ARG A 54 20.05 -2.80 2.35
CA ARG A 54 19.60 -2.50 3.72
C ARG A 54 19.46 -3.73 4.60
N MET A 55 19.29 -4.91 4.00
CA MET A 55 18.96 -6.14 4.73
C MET A 55 20.21 -6.84 5.28
N ASP A 56 21.32 -6.76 4.55
CA ASP A 56 22.56 -7.47 4.90
C ASP A 56 23.63 -6.51 5.45
N PRO A 57 23.95 -6.54 6.76
CA PRO A 57 24.95 -5.65 7.38
C PRO A 57 26.39 -5.86 6.87
N PHE A 58 26.65 -6.99 6.23
CA PHE A 58 27.97 -7.35 5.67
C PHE A 58 28.14 -6.95 4.21
N MET A 59 27.06 -6.49 3.56
CA MET A 59 27.14 -6.03 2.18
C MET A 59 27.83 -4.67 2.14
N LEU A 60 28.93 -4.57 1.37
CA LEU A 60 29.66 -3.32 1.22
C LEU A 60 28.92 -2.39 0.24
N ASP A 61 28.43 -1.26 0.74
CA ASP A 61 27.84 -0.21 -0.08
C ASP A 61 28.94 0.60 -0.79
N TYR A 62 29.32 0.18 -1.99
CA TYR A 62 30.35 0.86 -2.81
C TYR A 62 30.07 2.37 -2.99
N ASN A 63 28.80 2.74 -3.19
CA ASN A 63 28.39 4.13 -3.33
C ASN A 63 28.67 4.95 -2.06
N SER A 64 28.46 4.35 -0.88
CA SER A 64 28.71 5.00 0.40
C SER A 64 30.20 5.25 0.63
N GLU A 65 31.05 4.29 0.23
CA GLU A 65 32.51 4.38 0.38
C GLU A 65 33.11 5.41 -0.57
N ALA A 66 32.68 5.40 -1.84
CA ALA A 66 33.06 6.41 -2.81
C ALA A 66 32.67 7.82 -2.34
N ALA A 67 31.48 7.98 -1.74
CA ALA A 67 31.03 9.24 -1.15
C ALA A 67 31.91 9.67 0.03
N LYS A 68 32.29 8.75 0.93
CA LYS A 68 33.22 9.02 2.06
C LYS A 68 34.58 9.50 1.55
N LEU A 69 35.17 8.82 0.57
CA LEU A 69 36.45 9.21 -0.04
C LEU A 69 36.37 10.58 -0.72
N LYS A 70 35.28 10.86 -1.44
CA LYS A 70 35.05 12.18 -2.04
C LYS A 70 34.96 13.28 -0.98
N LEU A 71 34.25 13.01 0.11
CA LEU A 71 34.09 13.93 1.22
C LEU A 71 35.44 14.23 1.88
N GLU A 72 36.26 13.21 2.11
CA GLU A 72 37.61 13.37 2.67
C GLU A 72 38.48 14.27 1.79
N ARG A 73 38.49 14.04 0.47
CA ARG A 73 39.20 14.90 -0.49
C ARG A 73 38.72 16.36 -0.43
N LEU A 74 37.42 16.58 -0.28
CA LEU A 74 36.85 17.93 -0.15
C LEU A 74 37.22 18.60 1.17
N ARG A 75 37.26 17.85 2.28
CA ARG A 75 37.73 18.34 3.59
C ARG A 75 39.18 18.81 3.52
N ARG A 76 40.06 18.03 2.89
CA ARG A 76 41.47 18.40 2.68
C ARG A 76 41.63 19.72 1.89
N ARG A 77 40.70 20.01 0.98
CA ARG A 77 40.69 21.24 0.17
C ARG A 77 40.01 22.44 0.85
N GLY A 78 39.44 22.26 2.04
CA GLY A 78 38.62 23.29 2.70
C GLY A 78 37.29 23.58 1.99
N LYS A 79 36.89 22.75 1.02
CA LYS A 79 35.64 22.88 0.24
C LYS A 79 34.55 21.92 0.71
N ALA A 80 34.72 21.33 1.89
CA ALA A 80 33.70 20.48 2.48
C ALA A 80 32.48 21.34 2.89
N PRO A 81 31.27 20.76 2.84
CA PRO A 81 30.10 21.45 3.37
C PRO A 81 30.36 21.82 4.84
N PRO A 82 30.11 23.08 5.24
CA PRO A 82 30.35 23.51 6.61
C PRO A 82 29.39 22.80 7.57
N LYS A 83 29.75 22.77 8.86
CA LYS A 83 28.87 22.25 9.91
C LYS A 83 27.51 22.97 9.85
N LYS A 84 26.42 22.21 9.99
CA LYS A 84 25.05 22.76 10.04
C LYS A 84 25.01 23.95 11.00
N GLY A 85 24.50 25.09 10.54
CA GLY A 85 24.44 26.33 11.30
C GLY A 85 25.65 27.27 11.16
N ALA A 86 26.81 26.81 10.68
CA ALA A 86 28.01 27.64 10.49
C ALA A 86 28.03 28.41 9.15
N GLY A 87 26.87 28.55 8.50
CA GLY A 87 26.74 29.21 7.20
C GLY A 87 26.59 30.73 7.32
N LYS A 88 26.12 31.36 6.23
CA LYS A 88 25.97 32.81 6.08
C LYS A 88 25.22 33.51 7.23
N ARG A 89 24.31 32.82 7.91
CA ARG A 89 23.47 33.36 8.99
C ARG A 89 23.98 33.05 10.41
N SER A 90 25.16 32.45 10.59
CA SER A 90 25.62 32.08 11.94
C SER A 90 25.97 33.26 12.83
N LYS A 91 26.19 34.44 12.25
CA LYS A 91 26.64 35.67 12.93
C LYS A 91 25.54 36.73 13.05
N ARG A 92 24.33 36.44 12.57
CA ARG A 92 23.18 37.33 12.61
C ARG A 92 22.30 36.92 13.77
#